data_AF-A0A090GA61-F1
#
_entry.id   AF-A0A090GA61-F1
#
_cell.length_a   1.000
_cell.length_b   1.000
_cell.length_c   1.000
_cell.angle_alpha   90.00
_cell.angle_beta   90.00
_cell.angle_gamma   90.00
#
_symmetry.space_group_name_H-M   'P 1'
#
loop_
_entity.id
_entity.type
_entity.pdbx_description
1 polymer ?
#
loop_
_entity_poly.entity_id
_entity_poly.type
_entity_poly.pdbx_seq_one_letter_code
_entity_poly.pdbx_strand_id
1 'polypeptide(L)' 'MRSWVLVCETNDFLWPGPDLRSIPGSSPARFHYGMLPPRFYAHLRDRILQAHARRKLRQVQRSE' A
#
# COMPACT_ATOMS: atom_id res chain seq x y z
N MET A 1 -0.01 12.55 -14.57
CA MET A 1 -1.00 11.50 -14.21
C MET A 1 -1.41 11.68 -12.76
N ARG A 2 -2.64 11.30 -12.40
CA ARG A 2 -3.18 11.42 -11.04
C ARG A 2 -3.33 10.02 -10.48
N SER A 3 -2.84 9.80 -9.26
CA SER A 3 -2.91 8.50 -8.57
C SER A 3 -3.76 8.62 -7.31
N TRP A 4 -4.33 7.51 -6.87
CA TRP A 4 -5.23 7.42 -5.73
C TRP A 4 -4.83 6.26 -4.82
N VAL A 5 -5.14 6.37 -3.53
CA VAL A 5 -4.94 5.29 -2.54
C VAL A 5 -6.31 4.81 -2.09
N LEU A 6 -6.57 3.50 -2.20
CA LEU A 6 -7.80 2.89 -1.72
C LEU A 6 -7.66 2.54 -0.23
N VAL A 7 -8.50 3.13 0.62
CA VAL A 7 -8.40 2.99 2.08
C VAL A 7 -9.33 1.93 2.68
N CYS A 8 -10.18 1.33 1.85
CA CYS A 8 -11.17 0.32 2.25
C CYS A 8 -10.68 -1.11 1.99
N GLU A 9 -9.51 -1.28 1.38
CA GLU A 9 -8.94 -2.60 1.08
C GLU A 9 -7.49 -2.66 1.54
N THR A 10 -7.09 -3.81 2.09
CA THR A 10 -5.70 -4.10 2.48
C THR A 10 -5.27 -5.45 1.93
N ASN A 11 -4.06 -5.51 1.38
CA ASN A 11 -3.38 -6.74 1.00
C ASN A 11 -2.30 -7.04 2.04
N ASP A 12 -2.20 -8.29 2.48
CA ASP A 12 -1.22 -8.78 3.45
C ASP A 12 -0.40 -9.90 2.79
N PHE A 13 0.93 -9.73 2.73
CA PHE A 13 1.84 -10.63 2.03
C PHE A 13 3.28 -10.49 2.56
N LEU A 14 4.10 -11.52 2.32
CA LEU A 14 5.53 -11.50 2.67
C LEU A 14 6.31 -10.61 1.70
N TRP A 15 7.08 -9.68 2.23
CA TRP A 15 7.86 -8.72 1.44
C TRP A 15 9.23 -9.30 0.98
N PRO A 16 9.65 -9.10 -0.29
CA PRO A 16 8.88 -8.58 -1.43
C PRO A 16 7.92 -9.64 -1.97
N GLY A 17 6.65 -9.28 -2.14
CA GLY A 17 5.62 -10.20 -2.62
C GLY A 17 5.61 -10.37 -4.13
N PRO A 18 4.96 -11.41 -4.65
CA PRO A 18 4.87 -11.68 -6.10
C PRO A 18 4.31 -10.52 -6.93
N ASP A 19 3.29 -9.83 -6.40
CA ASP A 19 2.64 -8.69 -7.07
C ASP A 19 3.53 -7.43 -7.14
N LEU A 20 4.64 -7.37 -6.39
CA LEU A 20 5.52 -6.22 -6.39
C LEU A 20 6.43 -6.21 -7.60
N ARG A 21 6.26 -5.21 -8.44
CA ARG A 21 7.20 -4.92 -9.52
C ARG A 21 8.39 -4.12 -8.98
N SER A 22 9.59 -4.59 -9.32
CA SER A 22 10.83 -3.86 -9.05
C SER A 22 10.86 -2.54 -9.81
N ILE A 23 11.64 -1.59 -9.29
CA ILE A 23 11.86 -0.30 -9.94
C ILE A 23 12.65 -0.55 -11.24
N PRO A 24 12.13 -0.12 -12.41
CA PRO A 24 12.82 -0.29 -13.68
C PRO A 24 14.24 0.27 -13.64
N GLY A 25 15.22 -0.49 -14.17
CA GLY A 25 16.63 -0.08 -14.20
C GLY A 25 17.35 -0.14 -12.85
N SER A 26 16.77 -0.74 -11.81
CA SER A 26 17.48 -0.97 -10.54
C SER A 26 18.30 -2.27 -10.58
N SER A 27 19.61 -2.15 -10.32
CA SER A 27 20.53 -3.28 -10.07
C SER A 27 21.33 -2.98 -8.80
N PRO A 28 21.13 -3.72 -7.69
CA PRO A 28 20.16 -4.81 -7.52
C PRO A 28 18.70 -4.32 -7.53
N ALA A 29 17.76 -5.25 -7.68
CA ALA A 29 16.33 -4.96 -7.72
C ALA A 29 15.86 -4.24 -6.45
N ARG A 30 15.26 -3.06 -6.62
CA ARG A 30 14.68 -2.28 -5.52
C ARG A 30 13.16 -2.27 -5.62
N PHE A 31 12.50 -2.36 -4.46
CA PHE A 31 11.04 -2.36 -4.36
C PHE A 31 10.48 -1.17 -3.55
N HIS A 32 11.36 -0.37 -2.92
CA HIS A 32 10.98 0.78 -2.11
C HIS A 32 10.99 2.07 -2.94
N TYR A 33 9.83 2.73 -3.07
CA TYR A 33 9.67 3.99 -3.82
C TYR A 33 10.00 5.24 -3.00
N GLY A 34 10.50 5.08 -1.76
CA GLY A 34 10.83 6.18 -0.85
C GLY A 34 9.77 6.41 0.23
N MET A 35 9.92 7.51 0.96
CA MET A 35 9.05 7.86 2.09
C MET A 35 7.84 8.68 1.65
N LEU A 36 6.69 8.42 2.25
CA LEU A 36 5.54 9.29 2.14
C LEU A 36 5.75 10.56 2.97
N PRO A 37 5.27 11.74 2.51
CA PRO A 37 5.28 12.95 3.32
C PRO A 37 4.57 12.70 4.66
N PRO A 38 5.15 13.11 5.82
CA PRO A 38 4.62 12.73 7.14
C PRO A 38 3.15 13.08 7.36
N ARG A 39 2.72 14.28 6.93
CA ARG A 39 1.32 14.73 7.03
C ARG A 39 0.38 13.91 6.16
N PHE A 40 0.86 13.48 4.99
CA PHE A 40 0.08 12.63 4.09
C PHE A 40 -0.06 11.21 4.66
N TYR A 41 1.02 10.66 5.20
CA TYR A 41 0.98 9.37 5.89
C TYR A 41 0.01 9.39 7.08
N ALA A 42 0.08 10.41 7.93
CA ALA A 42 -0.85 10.55 9.06
C ALA A 42 -2.31 10.61 8.58
N HIS A 43 -2.60 11.41 7.55
CA HIS A 43 -3.93 11.45 6.95
C HIS A 43 -4.39 10.08 6.44
N LEU A 44 -3.52 9.37 5.73
CA LEU A 44 -3.81 8.04 5.20
C LEU A 44 -4.11 7.03 6.31
N ARG A 45 -3.27 7.00 7.35
CA ARG A 45 -3.45 6.13 8.53
C ARG A 45 -4.81 6.38 9.17
N ASP A 46 -5.16 7.64 9.42
CA ASP A 46 -6.42 7.99 10.08
C ASP A 46 -7.64 7.56 9.24
N ARG A 47 -7.56 7.65 7.90
CA ARG A 47 -8.61 7.17 6.99
C ARG A 47 -8.78 5.65 7.03
N ILE A 48 -7.69 4.90 7.08
CA ILE A 48 -7.72 3.43 7.20
C ILE A 48 -8.32 3.01 8.54
N LEU A 49 -7.91 3.66 9.64
CA LEU A 49 -8.46 3.42 10.98
C LEU A 49 -9.97 3.72 11.04
N GLN A 50 -10.42 4.81 10.41
CA GLN A 50 -11.84 5.11 10.28
C GLN A 50 -12.61 4.07 9.46
N ALA A 51 -12.03 3.56 8.37
CA ALA A 51 -12.64 2.50 7.57
C ALA A 51 -12.76 1.20 8.37
N HIS A 52 -11.72 0.85 9.14
CA HIS A 52 -11.73 -0.30 10.04
C HIS A 52 -12.79 -0.16 11.13
N ALA A 53 -12.83 0.96 11.85
CA ALA A 53 -13.81 1.23 12.90
C ALA A 53 -15.26 1.15 12.41
N ARG A 54 -15.49 1.51 11.14
CA ARG A 54 -16.80 1.42 10.47
C ARG A 54 -17.10 0.04 9.86
N ARG A 55 -16.22 -0.95 10.05
CA ARG A 55 -16.27 -2.29 9.44
C ARG A 55 -16.36 -2.25 7.91
N LYS A 56 -15.73 -1.26 7.29
CA LYS A 56 -15.63 -1.08 5.83
C LYS A 56 -14.29 -1.50 5.25
N LEU A 57 -13.36 -1.96 6.09
CA LEU A 57 -12.06 -2.46 5.66
C LEU A 57 -12.16 -3.94 5.31
N ARG A 58 -11.75 -4.30 4.09
CA ARG A 58 -11.70 -5.69 3.60
C ARG A 58 -10.26 -6.12 3.39
N GLN A 59 -9.87 -7.25 3.98
CA GLN A 59 -8.63 -7.91 3.62
C GLN A 59 -8.83 -8.67 2.30
N VAL A 60 -7.99 -8.40 1.33
CA VAL A 60 -8.02 -9.03 0.01
C VAL A 60 -6.80 -9.94 -0.07
N GLN A 61 -7.04 -11.25 -0.19
CA GLN A 61 -5.98 -12.18 -0.58
C GLN A 61 -5.79 -12.06 -2.09
N ARG A 62 -4.61 -11.63 -2.51
CA ARG A 62 -4.19 -11.69 -3.92
C ARG A 62 -3.32 -12.94 -4.06
N SER A 63 -3.89 -13.95 -4.69
CA SER A 63 -3.13 -15.08 -5.25
C SER A 63 -2.75 -14.71 -6.68
N GLU A 64 -1.51 -14.99 -7.08
CA GLU A 64 -1.10 -15.00 -8.50
C GLU A 64 -1.96 -15.98 -9.33
#